data_AF-A0A0Q4LSE6-F1
#
_entry.id   AF-A0A0Q4LSE6-F1
#
_cell.length_a   1.000
_cell.length_b   1.000
_cell.length_c   1.000
_cell.angle_alpha   90.00
_cell.angle_beta   90.00
_cell.angle_gamma   90.00
#
_symmetry.space_group_name_H-M   'P 1'
#
loop_
_entity.id
_entity.type
_entity.pdbx_description
1 polymer ?
#
loop_
_entity_poly.entity_id
_entity_poly.type
_entity_poly.pdbx_seq_one_letter_code
_entity_poly.pdbx_strand_id
1 'polypeptide(L)'
;MLGGLLLLPGLYLLAGLAGGAIPAGGTTPARGIRIYVEDNGIHTGIVVPARIGDVNFDDLVRPGDFADSRHAGHAWRSFGWGERGFYLGTPTWADVKPATILAAALGSNAVVMHVDALPDPAGQRGVYPLTLSPGQYRRLAAHIRASFAPGHAPIAGYGPSDAFYPARGRYSAVTTCNSWTGAALRAAGVPMGAWTPFPVTVTAWL
;
A
#
# COMPACT_ATOMS: atom_id res chain seq x y z
N MET A 1 -34.60 -17.15 -4.78
CA MET A 1 -33.88 -16.00 -5.39
C MET A 1 -32.65 -15.52 -4.62
N LEU A 2 -32.27 -16.11 -3.47
CA LEU A 2 -31.01 -15.74 -2.77
C LEU A 2 -29.72 -16.27 -3.43
N GLY A 3 -29.79 -17.38 -4.18
CA GLY A 3 -28.60 -18.01 -4.78
C GLY A 3 -27.86 -17.16 -5.82
N GLY A 4 -28.54 -16.21 -6.48
CA GLY A 4 -27.92 -15.30 -7.45
C GLY A 4 -27.18 -14.11 -6.82
N LEU A 5 -27.56 -13.70 -5.60
CA LEU A 5 -27.02 -12.49 -4.97
C LEU A 5 -25.58 -12.68 -4.45
N LEU A 6 -25.21 -13.92 -4.11
CA LEU A 6 -23.87 -14.27 -3.62
C LEU A 6 -22.92 -14.75 -4.73
N LEU A 7 -23.43 -14.99 -5.94
CA LEU A 7 -22.64 -15.52 -7.04
C LEU A 7 -21.53 -14.56 -7.47
N LEU A 8 -21.85 -13.26 -7.62
CA LEU A 8 -20.87 -12.26 -8.05
C LEU A 8 -19.75 -12.04 -7.02
N PRO A 9 -20.03 -11.82 -5.72
CA PRO A 9 -18.97 -11.76 -4.69
C PRO A 9 -18.15 -13.06 -4.62
N GLY A 10 -18.80 -14.22 -4.75
CA GLY A 10 -18.13 -15.52 -4.74
C GLY A 10 -17.18 -15.70 -5.93
N LEU A 11 -17.62 -15.36 -7.14
CA LEU A 11 -16.78 -15.38 -8.34
C LEU A 11 -15.63 -14.39 -8.25
N TYR A 12 -15.87 -13.19 -7.72
CA TYR A 12 -14.82 -12.20 -7.49
C TYR A 12 -13.77 -12.71 -6.50
N LEU A 13 -14.19 -13.31 -5.38
CA LEU A 13 -13.28 -13.94 -4.43
C LEU A 13 -12.45 -15.04 -5.09
N LEU A 14 -13.09 -15.96 -5.81
CA LEU A 14 -12.40 -17.04 -6.50
C LEU A 14 -11.41 -16.52 -7.56
N ALA A 15 -11.82 -15.54 -8.36
CA ALA A 15 -10.96 -14.93 -9.38
C ALA A 15 -9.77 -14.21 -8.73
N GLY A 16 -9.97 -13.49 -7.63
CA GLY A 16 -8.90 -12.82 -6.90
C GLY A 16 -7.91 -13.79 -6.27
N LEU A 17 -8.40 -14.89 -5.68
CA LEU A 17 -7.53 -15.95 -5.13
C LEU A 17 -6.77 -16.69 -6.22
N ALA A 18 -7.43 -17.04 -7.33
CA ALA A 18 -6.78 -17.67 -8.47
C ALA A 18 -5.73 -16.75 -9.11
N GLY A 19 -6.06 -15.47 -9.33
CA GLY A 19 -5.12 -14.46 -9.81
C GLY A 19 -3.95 -14.22 -8.86
N GLY A 20 -4.20 -14.29 -7.55
CA GLY A 20 -3.18 -14.19 -6.52
C GLY A 20 -2.26 -15.40 -6.44
N ALA A 21 -2.70 -16.57 -6.87
CA ALA A 21 -1.89 -17.79 -6.92
C ALA A 21 -1.03 -17.90 -8.19
N ILE A 22 -1.33 -17.16 -9.25
CA ILE A 22 -0.53 -17.14 -10.48
C ILE A 22 0.78 -16.39 -10.21
N PRO A 23 1.96 -17.04 -10.27
CA PRO A 23 3.23 -16.39 -10.01
C PRO A 23 3.54 -15.30 -11.04
N ALA A 24 3.99 -14.15 -10.55
CA ALA A 24 4.51 -13.05 -11.35
C ALA A 24 5.68 -12.37 -10.62
N GLY A 25 6.40 -11.49 -11.32
CA GLY A 25 7.54 -10.77 -10.74
C GLY A 25 8.87 -11.52 -10.89
N GLY A 26 9.75 -11.38 -9.90
CA GLY A 26 11.15 -11.82 -9.98
C GLY A 26 11.57 -12.69 -8.81
N THR A 27 12.80 -12.50 -8.33
CA THR A 27 13.40 -13.28 -7.22
C THR A 27 13.73 -12.39 -6.04
N THR A 28 13.70 -12.95 -4.83
CA THR A 28 14.14 -12.26 -3.62
C THR A 28 15.61 -12.58 -3.35
N PRO A 29 16.51 -11.58 -3.24
CA PRO A 29 17.90 -11.83 -2.90
C PRO A 29 18.08 -12.22 -1.44
N ALA A 30 19.13 -13.00 -1.15
CA ALA A 30 19.44 -13.45 0.21
C ALA A 30 19.96 -12.33 1.13
N ARG A 31 20.52 -11.25 0.57
CA ARG A 31 21.06 -10.10 1.30
C ARG A 31 20.75 -8.81 0.56
N GLY A 32 20.57 -7.73 1.29
CA GLY A 32 20.26 -6.43 0.71
C GLY A 32 19.59 -5.49 1.71
N ILE A 33 18.81 -4.57 1.17
CA ILE A 33 18.04 -3.57 1.89
C ILE A 33 16.79 -4.24 2.44
N ARG A 34 16.61 -4.18 3.75
CA ARG A 34 15.38 -4.64 4.39
C ARG A 34 14.27 -3.62 4.18
N ILE A 35 13.10 -4.12 3.81
CA ILE A 35 11.83 -3.40 3.78
C ILE A 35 10.79 -4.25 4.53
N TYR A 36 9.59 -3.72 4.71
CA TYR A 36 8.47 -4.50 5.19
C TYR A 36 7.23 -4.28 4.35
N VAL A 37 6.33 -5.27 4.39
CA VAL A 37 4.93 -5.09 4.04
C VAL A 37 4.15 -5.14 5.33
N GLU A 38 3.24 -4.20 5.54
CA GLU A 38 2.32 -4.21 6.69
C GLU A 38 0.92 -4.62 6.25
N ASP A 39 0.18 -5.30 7.13
CA ASP A 39 -1.20 -5.75 6.95
C ASP A 39 -2.00 -5.53 8.24
N ASN A 40 -3.12 -4.81 8.15
CA ASN A 40 -4.07 -4.64 9.26
C ASN A 40 -5.36 -5.47 9.11
N GLY A 41 -5.38 -6.38 8.13
CA GLY A 41 -6.50 -7.24 7.76
C GLY A 41 -7.40 -6.65 6.68
N ILE A 42 -7.37 -5.33 6.44
CA ILE A 42 -8.15 -4.67 5.38
C ILE A 42 -7.23 -4.30 4.21
N HIS A 43 -6.14 -3.63 4.53
CA HIS A 43 -5.21 -3.08 3.56
C HIS A 43 -3.78 -3.49 3.90
N THR A 44 -2.98 -3.50 2.84
CA THR A 44 -1.53 -3.65 2.94
C THR A 44 -0.82 -2.35 2.59
N GLY A 45 0.30 -2.09 3.25
CA GLY A 45 1.19 -0.96 3.00
C GLY A 45 2.63 -1.42 2.82
N ILE A 46 3.50 -0.52 2.35
CA ILE A 46 4.91 -0.80 2.12
C ILE A 46 5.75 0.11 3.01
N VAL A 47 6.55 -0.49 3.89
CA VAL A 47 7.43 0.22 4.80
C VAL A 47 8.88 0.13 4.32
N VAL A 48 9.49 1.28 4.09
CA VAL A 48 10.86 1.39 3.55
C VAL A 48 11.71 2.31 4.40
N PRO A 49 13.05 2.15 4.39
CA PRO A 49 13.94 3.18 4.91
C PRO A 49 13.63 4.51 4.20
N ALA A 50 13.54 5.60 4.95
CA ALA A 50 13.29 6.93 4.38
C ALA A 50 14.44 7.38 3.47
N ARG A 51 15.68 6.98 3.83
CA ARG A 51 16.93 7.36 3.16
C ARG A 51 17.87 6.18 3.12
N ILE A 52 18.27 5.74 1.93
CA ILE A 52 19.30 4.72 1.75
C ILE A 52 19.91 4.78 0.35
N GLY A 53 21.24 4.80 0.27
CA GLY A 53 21.96 4.93 -1.01
C GLY A 53 21.60 6.24 -1.73
N ASP A 54 21.16 6.14 -2.97
CA ASP A 54 20.72 7.23 -3.84
C ASP A 54 19.22 7.58 -3.70
N VAL A 55 18.48 6.84 -2.88
CA VAL A 55 17.05 7.07 -2.65
C VAL A 55 16.86 7.79 -1.32
N ASN A 56 16.09 8.87 -1.36
CA ASN A 56 15.71 9.68 -0.21
C ASN A 56 14.29 10.20 -0.43
N PHE A 57 13.34 9.88 0.43
CA PHE A 57 11.94 10.31 0.29
C PHE A 57 11.62 11.69 0.89
N ASP A 58 12.57 12.36 1.54
CA ASP A 58 12.31 13.65 2.22
C ASP A 58 12.06 14.81 1.23
N ASP A 59 12.38 14.64 -0.06
CA ASP A 59 11.99 15.57 -1.12
C ASP A 59 10.49 15.47 -1.47
N LEU A 60 9.90 14.30 -1.23
CA LEU A 60 8.50 13.97 -1.50
C LEU A 60 7.61 14.13 -0.26
N VAL A 61 8.17 13.89 0.92
CA VAL A 61 7.46 13.87 2.22
C VAL A 61 8.24 14.76 3.18
N ARG A 62 7.82 16.01 3.32
CA ARG A 62 8.58 17.03 4.04
C ARG A 62 8.26 16.95 5.54
N PRO A 63 9.21 17.27 6.43
CA PRO A 63 8.96 17.27 7.86
C PRO A 63 7.77 18.13 8.32
N GLY A 64 7.52 19.24 7.63
CA GLY A 64 6.40 20.15 7.94
C GLY A 64 5.04 19.68 7.44
N ASP A 65 4.96 18.56 6.71
CA ASP A 65 3.69 18.02 6.23
C ASP A 65 2.96 17.22 7.32
N PHE A 66 3.69 16.74 8.33
CA PHE A 66 3.13 16.03 9.48
C PHE A 66 2.62 17.01 10.53
N ALA A 67 1.58 16.61 11.27
CA ALA A 67 1.01 17.45 12.33
C ALA A 67 2.03 17.73 13.46
N ASP A 68 2.96 16.80 13.71
CA ASP A 68 4.12 17.01 14.58
C ASP A 68 5.42 16.65 13.87
N SER A 69 6.13 17.69 13.43
CA SER A 69 7.37 17.58 12.65
C SER A 69 8.50 16.84 13.38
N ARG A 70 8.41 16.60 14.69
CA ARG A 70 9.39 15.80 15.43
C ARG A 70 9.43 14.35 14.96
N HIS A 71 8.30 13.81 14.49
CA HIS A 71 8.22 12.44 13.97
C HIS A 71 8.87 12.28 12.59
N ALA A 72 9.11 13.38 11.86
CA ALA A 72 9.74 13.32 10.55
C ALA A 72 11.16 12.72 10.57
N GLY A 73 11.83 12.77 11.72
CA GLY A 73 13.16 12.19 11.92
C GLY A 73 13.17 10.66 12.01
N HIS A 74 12.02 10.01 12.03
CA HIS A 74 11.94 8.55 12.03
C HIS A 74 12.59 7.95 10.77
N ALA A 75 13.31 6.84 10.93
CA ALA A 75 14.12 6.25 9.88
C ALA A 75 13.31 5.51 8.79
N TRP A 76 12.03 5.20 9.07
CA TRP A 76 11.16 4.47 8.16
C TRP A 76 9.98 5.33 7.70
N ARG A 77 9.48 5.01 6.50
CA ARG A 77 8.25 5.56 5.94
C ARG A 77 7.34 4.40 5.55
N SER A 78 6.11 4.41 6.03
CA SER A 78 5.05 3.57 5.47
C SER A 78 4.38 4.31 4.31
N PHE A 79 4.05 3.59 3.25
CA PHE A 79 3.27 4.08 2.12
C PHE A 79 2.07 3.17 1.86
N GLY A 80 0.88 3.76 1.88
CA GLY A 80 -0.37 3.16 1.42
C GLY A 80 -0.96 3.95 0.27
N TRP A 81 -1.71 3.29 -0.62
CA TRP A 81 -2.45 3.93 -1.70
C TRP A 81 -3.90 3.47 -1.66
N GLY A 82 -4.85 4.38 -1.84
CA GLY A 82 -6.24 3.97 -1.94
C GLY A 82 -7.23 5.08 -2.20
N GLU A 83 -8.50 4.70 -2.15
CA GLU A 83 -9.62 5.60 -2.35
C GLU A 83 -9.74 6.59 -1.19
N ARG A 84 -9.88 7.88 -1.50
CA ARG A 84 -9.87 8.98 -0.52
C ARG A 84 -10.98 8.84 0.52
N GLY A 85 -12.21 8.58 0.09
CA GLY A 85 -13.36 8.45 0.99
C GLY A 85 -13.25 7.23 1.90
N PHE A 86 -12.71 6.12 1.39
CA PHE A 86 -12.41 4.92 2.16
C PHE A 86 -11.30 5.21 3.17
N TYR A 87 -10.11 5.65 2.74
CA TYR A 87 -9.01 5.93 3.67
C TYR A 87 -9.40 6.96 4.74
N LEU A 88 -9.92 8.13 4.38
CA LEU A 88 -10.26 9.15 5.37
C LEU A 88 -11.47 8.76 6.24
N GLY A 89 -12.36 7.91 5.73
CA GLY A 89 -13.62 7.57 6.40
C GLY A 89 -13.62 6.24 7.15
N THR A 90 -12.63 5.37 6.96
CA THR A 90 -12.56 4.04 7.58
C THR A 90 -11.18 3.75 8.20
N PRO A 91 -10.78 4.48 9.26
CA PRO A 91 -9.50 4.24 9.93
C PRO A 91 -9.44 2.88 10.63
N THR A 92 -10.58 2.32 11.04
CA THR A 92 -10.66 0.99 11.66
C THR A 92 -11.73 0.11 11.00
N TRP A 93 -11.65 -1.21 11.28
CA TRP A 93 -12.67 -2.19 10.88
C TRP A 93 -14.09 -1.82 11.33
N ALA A 94 -14.25 -1.12 12.45
CA ALA A 94 -15.55 -0.72 12.97
C ALA A 94 -16.22 0.38 12.12
N ASP A 95 -15.43 1.12 11.35
CA ASP A 95 -15.88 2.26 10.56
C ASP A 95 -16.30 1.87 9.13
N VAL A 96 -16.06 0.61 8.75
CA VAL A 96 -16.33 0.11 7.40
C VAL A 96 -17.82 0.02 7.13
N LYS A 97 -18.33 0.92 6.28
CA LYS A 97 -19.72 0.92 5.83
C LYS A 97 -19.86 0.15 4.51
N PRO A 98 -20.85 -0.74 4.35
CA PRO A 98 -21.09 -1.48 3.10
C PRO A 98 -21.25 -0.57 1.88
N ALA A 99 -21.88 0.60 2.05
CA ALA A 99 -22.03 1.60 0.99
C ALA A 99 -20.68 2.18 0.53
N THR A 100 -19.74 2.42 1.47
CA THR A 100 -18.39 2.90 1.16
C THR A 100 -17.59 1.84 0.42
N ILE A 101 -17.70 0.57 0.82
CA ILE A 101 -17.09 -0.56 0.08
C ILE A 101 -17.63 -0.62 -1.35
N LEU A 102 -18.95 -0.54 -1.51
CA LEU A 102 -19.59 -0.64 -2.83
C LEU A 102 -19.20 0.54 -3.73
N ALA A 103 -19.20 1.77 -3.21
CA ALA A 103 -18.76 2.95 -3.94
C ALA A 103 -17.29 2.83 -4.38
N ALA A 104 -16.40 2.41 -3.47
CA ALA A 104 -15.01 2.16 -3.80
C ALA A 104 -14.86 1.03 -4.84
N ALA A 105 -15.66 -0.03 -4.77
CA ALA A 105 -15.64 -1.14 -5.72
C ALA A 105 -16.07 -0.70 -7.14
N LEU A 106 -17.10 0.13 -7.27
CA LEU A 106 -17.55 0.73 -8.55
C LEU A 106 -16.47 1.67 -9.13
N GLY A 107 -15.75 2.32 -8.24
CA GLY A 107 -14.47 2.97 -8.51
C GLY A 107 -14.49 4.49 -8.47
N SER A 108 -13.32 5.06 -8.21
CA SER A 108 -13.13 6.47 -7.89
C SER A 108 -11.78 6.95 -8.40
N ASN A 109 -11.76 8.17 -8.94
CA ASN A 109 -10.51 8.87 -9.30
C ASN A 109 -9.97 9.69 -8.12
N ALA A 110 -10.73 9.80 -7.02
CA ALA A 110 -10.27 10.45 -5.81
C ALA A 110 -9.40 9.46 -5.02
N VAL A 111 -8.11 9.42 -5.34
CA VAL A 111 -7.14 8.53 -4.69
C VAL A 111 -6.07 9.32 -3.96
N VAL A 112 -5.57 8.74 -2.88
CA VAL A 112 -4.56 9.34 -2.01
C VAL A 112 -3.44 8.36 -1.70
N MET A 113 -2.25 8.90 -1.49
CA MET A 113 -1.13 8.24 -0.82
C MET A 113 -1.24 8.57 0.67
N HIS A 114 -1.28 7.55 1.51
CA HIS A 114 -1.08 7.68 2.95
C HIS A 114 0.40 7.47 3.25
N VAL A 115 1.00 8.38 4.02
CA VAL A 115 2.39 8.26 4.43
C VAL A 115 2.51 8.45 5.93
N ASP A 116 3.16 7.51 6.60
CA ASP A 116 3.45 7.58 8.03
C ASP A 116 4.97 7.52 8.26
N ALA A 117 5.47 8.32 9.22
CA ALA A 117 6.84 8.29 9.68
C ALA A 117 6.93 7.52 11.00
N LEU A 118 7.62 6.38 10.98
CA LEU A 118 7.59 5.41 12.09
C LEU A 118 8.99 4.88 12.45
N PRO A 119 9.21 4.46 13.71
CA PRO A 119 10.38 3.66 14.07
C PRO A 119 10.41 2.32 13.30
N ASP A 120 11.51 1.56 13.42
CA ASP A 120 11.60 0.23 12.78
C ASP A 120 10.47 -0.69 13.27
N PRO A 121 9.56 -1.16 12.38
CA PRO A 121 8.41 -1.96 12.78
C PRO A 121 8.75 -3.46 12.96
N ALA A 122 10.04 -3.83 12.95
CA ALA A 122 10.50 -5.20 13.13
C ALA A 122 9.80 -5.92 14.31
N GLY A 123 9.28 -7.11 14.04
CA GLY A 123 8.67 -7.97 15.06
C GLY A 123 7.24 -7.58 15.47
N GLN A 124 6.67 -6.52 14.92
CA GLN A 124 5.27 -6.19 15.13
C GLN A 124 4.35 -7.17 14.38
N ARG A 125 3.14 -7.38 14.91
CA ARG A 125 2.13 -8.26 14.29
C ARG A 125 1.67 -7.66 12.96
N GLY A 126 1.56 -8.50 11.93
CA GLY A 126 1.15 -8.06 10.59
C GLY A 126 2.26 -7.34 9.80
N VAL A 127 3.51 -7.39 10.27
CA VAL A 127 4.66 -6.81 9.58
C VAL A 127 5.55 -7.92 9.05
N TYR A 128 5.71 -7.95 7.73
CA TYR A 128 6.39 -9.02 7.00
C TYR A 128 7.70 -8.50 6.40
N PRO A 129 8.87 -9.00 6.83
CA PRO A 129 10.15 -8.53 6.33
C PRO A 129 10.43 -9.03 4.91
N LEU A 130 10.95 -8.16 4.06
CA LEU A 130 11.48 -8.50 2.75
C LEU A 130 12.88 -7.93 2.57
N THR A 131 13.70 -8.64 1.79
CA THR A 131 15.03 -8.18 1.41
C THR A 131 15.06 -7.83 -0.06
N LEU A 132 15.48 -6.60 -0.39
CA LEU A 132 15.63 -6.12 -1.76
C LEU A 132 17.10 -5.85 -2.08
N SER A 133 17.51 -6.18 -3.30
CA SER A 133 18.76 -5.65 -3.84
C SER A 133 18.64 -4.14 -4.03
N PRO A 134 19.76 -3.39 -4.09
CA PRO A 134 19.71 -1.96 -4.38
C PRO A 134 18.94 -1.62 -5.67
N GLY A 135 19.05 -2.46 -6.69
CA GLY A 135 18.29 -2.31 -7.94
C GLY A 135 16.78 -2.48 -7.78
N GLN A 136 16.35 -3.48 -7.00
CA GLN A 136 14.92 -3.68 -6.69
C GLN A 136 14.37 -2.53 -5.85
N TYR A 137 15.13 -2.07 -4.85
CA TYR A 137 14.74 -0.94 -4.01
C TYR A 137 14.56 0.36 -4.81
N ARG A 138 15.45 0.66 -5.76
CA ARG A 138 15.29 1.80 -6.67
C ARG A 138 14.03 1.71 -7.53
N ARG A 139 13.72 0.52 -8.05
CA ARG A 139 12.47 0.30 -8.82
C ARG A 139 11.23 0.46 -7.95
N LEU A 140 11.26 -0.05 -6.72
CA LEU A 140 10.18 0.15 -5.75
C LEU A 140 9.98 1.65 -5.47
N ALA A 141 11.07 2.36 -5.17
CA ALA A 141 11.02 3.80 -4.91
C ALA A 141 10.49 4.60 -6.11
N ALA A 142 10.87 4.23 -7.33
CA ALA A 142 10.33 4.83 -8.55
C ALA A 142 8.82 4.60 -8.69
N HIS A 143 8.32 3.39 -8.37
CA HIS A 143 6.89 3.09 -8.39
C HIS A 143 6.11 3.91 -7.35
N ILE A 144 6.61 3.96 -6.12
CA ILE A 144 6.02 4.76 -5.04
C ILE A 144 5.93 6.22 -5.48
N ARG A 145 7.05 6.81 -5.94
CA ARG A 145 7.09 8.20 -6.45
C ARG A 145 6.11 8.45 -7.59
N ALA A 146 6.03 7.54 -8.55
CA ALA A 146 5.12 7.66 -9.68
C ALA A 146 3.64 7.65 -9.27
N SER A 147 3.33 7.11 -8.09
CA SER A 147 1.97 7.04 -7.53
C SER A 147 1.49 8.38 -6.97
N PHE A 148 2.37 9.34 -6.67
CA PHE A 148 1.97 10.68 -6.24
C PHE A 148 1.47 11.51 -7.42
N ALA A 149 0.42 12.30 -7.19
CA ALA A 149 -0.03 13.32 -8.12
C ALA A 149 0.94 14.52 -8.13
N PRO A 150 1.01 15.29 -9.23
CA PRO A 150 1.76 16.54 -9.24
C PRO A 150 1.11 17.57 -8.31
N GLY A 151 1.95 18.42 -7.70
CA GLY A 151 1.51 19.39 -6.69
C GLY A 151 1.62 18.82 -5.28
N HIS A 152 2.41 19.48 -4.44
CA HIS A 152 2.62 19.06 -3.06
C HIS A 152 1.57 19.72 -2.17
N ALA A 153 0.43 19.06 -1.98
CA ALA A 153 -0.69 19.55 -1.17
C ALA A 153 -1.05 18.49 -0.11
N PRO A 154 -0.33 18.45 1.03
CA PRO A 154 -0.62 17.49 2.09
C PRO A 154 -2.02 17.76 2.68
N ILE A 155 -2.68 16.68 3.06
CA ILE A 155 -3.94 16.64 3.79
C ILE A 155 -3.64 15.99 5.14
N ALA A 156 -4.27 16.48 6.21
CA ALA A 156 -4.06 15.95 7.55
C ALA A 156 -4.24 14.43 7.61
N GLY A 157 -3.28 13.74 8.24
CA GLY A 157 -3.32 12.32 8.57
C GLY A 157 -4.29 11.99 9.72
N TYR A 158 -4.23 10.75 10.18
CA TYR A 158 -4.99 10.29 11.35
C TYR A 158 -4.39 10.75 12.68
N GLY A 159 -3.09 11.02 12.70
CA GLY A 159 -2.31 11.24 13.90
C GLY A 159 -1.13 12.22 13.70
N PRO A 160 -0.17 12.22 14.63
CA PRO A 160 0.89 13.22 14.65
C PRO A 160 2.01 12.96 13.64
N SER A 161 2.16 11.73 13.17
CA SER A 161 3.29 11.26 12.35
C SER A 161 2.96 10.99 10.89
N ASP A 162 1.70 11.16 10.49
CA ASP A 162 1.21 10.79 9.16
C ASP A 162 0.54 11.95 8.42
N ALA A 163 0.49 11.80 7.10
CA ALA A 163 -0.16 12.73 6.19
C ALA A 163 -0.69 12.00 4.96
N PHE A 164 -1.66 12.63 4.31
CA PHE A 164 -2.19 12.20 3.03
C PHE A 164 -1.75 13.10 1.91
N TYR A 165 -1.55 12.53 0.72
CA TYR A 165 -1.19 13.28 -0.48
C TYR A 165 -2.09 12.84 -1.63
N PRO A 166 -2.50 13.75 -2.53
CA PRO A 166 -3.18 13.35 -3.76
C PRO A 166 -2.34 12.35 -4.56
N ALA A 167 -2.98 11.30 -5.07
CA ALA A 167 -2.32 10.24 -5.83
C ALA A 167 -2.79 10.19 -7.29
N ARG A 168 -2.04 9.48 -8.12
CA ARG A 168 -2.45 9.09 -9.47
C ARG A 168 -3.17 7.74 -9.45
N GLY A 169 -4.05 7.55 -10.42
CA GLY A 169 -4.72 6.28 -10.68
C GLY A 169 -6.23 6.33 -10.47
N ARG A 170 -6.86 5.15 -10.56
CA ARG A 170 -8.29 4.97 -10.33
C ARG A 170 -8.48 3.74 -9.46
N TYR A 171 -9.14 3.92 -8.32
CA TYR A 171 -9.50 2.82 -7.43
C TYR A 171 -10.71 2.07 -8.00
N SER A 172 -10.75 0.75 -7.83
CA SER A 172 -11.91 -0.11 -8.16
C SER A 172 -11.76 -1.48 -7.48
N ALA A 173 -12.73 -2.37 -7.68
CA ALA A 173 -12.58 -3.78 -7.30
C ALA A 173 -11.40 -4.48 -8.01
N VAL A 174 -10.92 -3.98 -9.15
CA VAL A 174 -9.73 -4.53 -9.82
C VAL A 174 -8.45 -3.90 -9.29
N THR A 175 -8.47 -2.59 -9.05
CA THR A 175 -7.33 -1.81 -8.54
C THR A 175 -7.61 -1.37 -7.12
N THR A 176 -7.33 -2.26 -6.17
CA THR A 176 -7.46 -2.02 -4.73
C THR A 176 -6.14 -1.53 -4.13
N CYS A 177 -6.15 -1.15 -2.84
CA CYS A 177 -4.92 -0.87 -2.08
C CYS A 177 -3.95 -2.06 -2.10
N ASN A 178 -4.46 -3.28 -1.90
CA ASN A 178 -3.68 -4.51 -1.96
C ASN A 178 -3.13 -4.80 -3.36
N SER A 179 -3.90 -4.44 -4.40
CA SER A 179 -3.45 -4.59 -5.78
C SER A 179 -2.31 -3.63 -6.10
N TRP A 180 -2.36 -2.41 -5.56
CA TRP A 180 -1.26 -1.45 -5.65
C TRP A 180 -0.01 -1.97 -4.94
N THR A 181 -0.12 -2.47 -3.70
CA THR A 181 1.01 -3.06 -2.96
C THR A 181 1.67 -4.19 -3.76
N GLY A 182 0.88 -5.16 -4.23
CA GLY A 182 1.40 -6.26 -5.05
C GLY A 182 2.01 -5.76 -6.37
N ALA A 183 1.40 -4.76 -7.03
CA ALA A 183 1.95 -4.17 -8.26
C ALA A 183 3.29 -3.45 -8.03
N ALA A 184 3.42 -2.72 -6.93
CA ALA A 184 4.66 -2.05 -6.54
C ALA A 184 5.78 -3.05 -6.27
N LEU A 185 5.49 -4.14 -5.55
CA LEU A 185 6.43 -5.24 -5.31
C LEU A 185 6.80 -5.98 -6.60
N ARG A 186 5.84 -6.27 -7.49
CA ARG A 186 6.12 -6.85 -8.82
C ARG A 186 6.98 -5.92 -9.67
N ALA A 187 6.71 -4.61 -9.69
CA ALA A 187 7.50 -3.62 -10.40
C ALA A 187 8.92 -3.51 -9.83
N ALA A 188 9.07 -3.71 -8.52
CA ALA A 188 10.37 -3.85 -7.87
C ALA A 188 11.10 -5.13 -8.30
N GLY A 189 10.40 -6.14 -8.80
CA GLY A 189 10.94 -7.46 -9.18
C GLY A 189 10.91 -8.45 -8.02
N VAL A 190 10.00 -8.29 -7.07
CA VAL A 190 9.70 -9.24 -6.00
C VAL A 190 8.68 -10.27 -6.53
N PRO A 191 8.85 -11.57 -6.24
CA PRO A 191 7.83 -12.57 -6.58
C PRO A 191 6.52 -12.27 -5.85
N MET A 192 5.42 -12.24 -6.58
CA MET A 192 4.07 -11.88 -6.10
C MET A 192 3.01 -12.48 -7.02
N GLY A 193 1.77 -12.60 -6.55
CA GLY A 193 0.64 -13.00 -7.39
C GLY A 193 0.39 -12.02 -8.55
N ALA A 194 -0.13 -12.50 -9.68
CA ALA A 194 -0.42 -11.66 -10.85
C ALA A 194 -1.50 -10.61 -10.58
N TRP A 195 -2.48 -10.93 -9.72
CA TRP A 195 -3.52 -10.00 -9.27
C TRP A 195 -3.77 -10.19 -7.78
N THR A 196 -3.62 -9.12 -6.99
CA THR A 196 -3.61 -9.20 -5.52
C THR A 196 -4.69 -8.31 -4.88
N PRO A 197 -5.99 -8.52 -5.14
CA PRO A 197 -7.04 -7.64 -4.65
C PRO A 197 -7.23 -7.68 -3.13
N PHE A 198 -6.74 -8.72 -2.45
CA PHE A 198 -6.93 -8.99 -1.03
C PHE A 198 -5.60 -8.98 -0.25
N PRO A 199 -5.60 -8.68 1.06
CA PRO A 199 -4.37 -8.73 1.86
C PRO A 199 -3.74 -10.13 1.81
N VAL A 200 -4.54 -11.19 1.94
CA VAL A 200 -4.05 -12.59 1.86
C VAL A 200 -3.37 -12.92 0.53
N THR A 201 -3.79 -12.30 -0.57
CA THR A 201 -3.17 -12.51 -1.89
C THR A 201 -1.81 -11.82 -2.01
N VAL A 202 -1.48 -10.88 -1.12
CA VAL A 202 -0.15 -10.29 -0.98
C VAL A 202 0.68 -11.11 0.02
N THR A 203 0.14 -11.34 1.23
CA THR A 203 0.89 -11.94 2.34
C THR A 203 1.21 -13.42 2.15
N ALA A 204 0.47 -14.14 1.29
CA ALA A 204 0.81 -15.53 0.93
C ALA A 204 2.16 -15.69 0.19
N TRP A 205 2.77 -14.59 -0.25
CA TRP A 205 4.05 -14.56 -0.97
C TRP A 205 5.23 -14.06 -0.12
N LEU A 206 5.00 -13.76 1.16
CA LEU A 206 5.96 -13.09 2.07
C LEU A 206 6.55 -14.04 3.11
#